data_AF-A0ABD4KTK2-F1
#
_entry.id   AF-A0ABD4KTK2-F1
#
_cell.length_a   1.000
_cell.length_b   1.000
_cell.length_c   1.000
_cell.angle_alpha   90.00
_cell.angle_beta   90.00
_cell.angle_gamma   90.00
#
_symmetry.space_group_name_H-M   'P 1'
#
loop_
_entity.id
_entity.type
_entity.pdbx_description
1 polymer ?
#
loop_
_entity_poly.entity_id
_entity_poly.type
_entity_poly.pdbx_seq_one_letter_code
_entity_poly.pdbx_strand_id
1 'polypeptide(L)' 'HELIYQRVWNDKTLGGTLWKHLRQSTKKRRKRYNSKDSRGRLANKRHIAERPADAEHRKEPGHWEIDTV' A
#
# COMPACT_ATOMS: atom_id res chain seq x y z
N HIS A 1 7.13 -22.90 -11.63
CA HIS A 1 8.46 -23.34 -11.18
C HIS A 1 8.86 -22.57 -9.93
N GLU A 2 8.95 -23.24 -8.77
CA GLU A 2 9.14 -22.62 -7.45
C GLU A 2 10.43 -23.08 -6.75
N LEU A 3 11.41 -23.56 -7.51
CA LEU A 3 12.63 -24.20 -7.00
C LEU A 3 13.41 -23.33 -5.99
N ILE A 4 13.43 -22.01 -6.21
CA ILE A 4 14.11 -21.06 -5.31
C ILE A 4 13.42 -21.02 -3.93
N TYR A 5 12.09 -21.04 -3.89
CA TYR A 5 11.34 -21.04 -2.63
C TYR A 5 11.49 -22.37 -1.90
N GLN A 6 11.36 -23.49 -2.62
CA GLN A 6 11.55 -24.82 -2.04
C GLN A 6 12.95 -24.97 -1.42
N ARG A 7 13.99 -24.47 -2.10
CA ARG A 7 15.36 -24.48 -1.58
C ARG A 7 15.52 -23.65 -0.32
N VAL A 8 14.94 -22.45 -0.27
CA VAL A 8 14.99 -21.59 0.93
C VAL A 8 14.28 -22.23 2.12
N TRP A 9 13.12 -22.87 1.90
CA TRP A 9 12.38 -23.52 2.98
C TRP A 9 13.04 -24.82 3.45
N ASN A 10 13.60 -25.62 2.54
CA ASN A 10 14.37 -26.81 2.90
C ASN A 10 15.66 -26.45 3.66
N ASP A 11 16.36 -25.40 3.25
CA ASP A 11 17.51 -24.89 4.01
C ASP A 11 17.10 -24.50 5.43
N LYS A 12 15.95 -23.83 5.59
CA LYS A 12 15.42 -23.45 6.91
C LYS A 12 15.08 -24.65 7.79
N THR A 13 14.46 -25.71 7.24
CA THR A 13 14.13 -26.91 8.04
C THR A 13 15.38 -27.67 8.47
N LEU A 14 16.44 -27.60 7.66
CA LEU A 14 17.77 -28.16 7.96
C LEU A 14 18.63 -27.27 8.88
N GLY A 15 18.07 -26.16 9.40
CA GLY A 15 18.78 -25.25 10.31
C GLY A 15 19.62 -24.16 9.65
N GLY A 16 19.52 -24.02 8.33
CA GLY A 16 20.22 -23.02 7.54
C GLY A 16 19.68 -21.58 7.71
N THR A 17 20.36 -20.66 7.03
CA THR A 17 20.20 -19.21 7.23
C THR A 17 19.74 -18.44 5.99
N LEU A 18 19.50 -19.09 4.84
CA LEU A 18 19.12 -18.38 3.60
C LEU A 18 17.92 -17.45 3.81
N TRP A 19 16.92 -17.92 4.55
CA TRP A 19 15.71 -17.16 4.84
C TRP A 19 15.98 -15.86 5.61
N LYS A 20 17.08 -15.76 6.36
CA LYS A 20 17.48 -14.54 7.11
C LYS A 20 17.94 -13.43 6.17
N HIS A 21 18.49 -13.77 5.01
CA HIS A 21 18.97 -12.81 4.01
C HIS A 21 17.87 -12.29 3.10
N LEU A 22 16.64 -12.81 3.22
CA LEU A 22 15.50 -12.30 2.47
C LEU A 22 15.01 -10.98 3.07
N ARG A 23 14.87 -9.96 2.20
CA ARG A 23 14.45 -8.59 2.52
C ARG A 23 13.12 -8.48 3.28
N GLN A 24 12.30 -9.53 3.27
CA GLN A 24 10.93 -9.52 3.82
C GLN A 24 10.70 -10.53 4.96
N SER A 25 11.75 -11.17 5.48
CA SER A 25 11.60 -12.46 6.18
C SER A 25 10.83 -12.44 7.51
N THR A 26 10.60 -11.28 8.16
CA THR A 26 9.97 -11.27 9.50
C THR A 26 8.92 -10.18 9.76
N LYS A 27 8.88 -9.08 9.00
CA LYS A 27 7.88 -8.00 9.23
C LYS A 27 6.94 -7.86 8.03
N LYS A 28 5.70 -8.35 8.19
CA LYS A 28 4.70 -8.42 7.11
C LYS A 28 4.02 -7.10 6.73
N ARG A 29 4.00 -6.10 7.62
CA ARG A 29 3.50 -4.71 7.44
C ARG A 29 3.32 -4.11 8.84
N ARG A 30 3.30 -2.78 8.95
CA ARG A 30 2.81 -2.12 10.16
C ARG A 30 1.38 -2.60 10.43
N LYS A 31 1.08 -3.03 11.66
CA LYS A 31 -0.29 -3.37 12.08
C LYS A 31 -1.18 -2.15 11.81
N ARG A 32 -2.31 -2.33 11.11
CA ARG A 32 -3.21 -1.24 10.70
C ARG A 32 -4.23 -0.85 11.77
N TYR A 33 -4.51 -1.73 12.72
CA TYR A 33 -5.42 -1.45 13.84
C TYR A 33 -4.65 -0.84 15.02
N ASN A 34 -5.32 0.00 15.80
CA ASN A 34 -4.81 0.61 17.04
C ASN A 34 -3.65 1.62 16.90
N SER A 35 -3.36 2.12 15.69
CA SER A 35 -2.44 3.25 15.52
C SER A 35 -3.11 4.37 14.73
N LYS A 36 -3.06 5.61 15.25
CA LYS A 36 -3.49 6.79 14.50
C LYS A 36 -2.67 6.88 13.20
N ASP A 37 -3.34 7.08 12.09
CA ASP A 37 -2.71 7.23 10.79
C ASP A 37 -1.86 8.50 10.77
N SER A 38 -0.56 8.38 10.53
CA SER A 38 0.36 9.52 10.49
C SER A 38 0.33 10.28 9.16
N ARG A 39 -0.46 9.81 8.17
CA ARG A 39 -0.53 10.42 6.84
C ARG A 39 -1.21 11.80 6.81
N GLY A 40 -1.70 12.28 7.95
CA GLY A 40 -2.45 13.52 8.05
C GLY A 40 -3.83 13.38 7.41
N ARG A 41 -4.84 14.03 7.99
CA ARG A 41 -6.11 14.26 7.27
C ARG A 41 -5.92 15.58 6.54
N LEU A 42 -6.20 15.61 5.23
CA LEU A 42 -6.25 16.87 4.50
C LEU A 42 -7.39 17.71 5.07
N ALA A 43 -7.05 18.71 5.88
CA ALA A 43 -8.02 19.67 6.37
C ALA A 43 -8.57 20.46 5.18
N ASN A 44 -9.88 20.77 5.21
CA ASN A 44 -10.57 21.54 4.17
C ASN A 44 -10.67 20.85 2.80
N LYS A 45 -10.69 19.50 2.75
CA LYS A 45 -11.09 18.80 1.52
C LYS A 45 -12.53 19.20 1.18
N ARG A 46 -12.71 19.78 -0.02
CA ARG A 46 -14.01 20.17 -0.53
C ARG A 46 -14.86 18.93 -0.83
N HIS A 47 -16.13 18.93 -0.46
CA HIS A 47 -17.02 17.80 -0.74
C HIS A 47 -17.25 17.69 -2.25
N ILE A 48 -17.40 16.46 -2.76
CA ILE A 48 -17.57 16.22 -4.21
C ILE A 48 -18.79 16.96 -4.77
N ALA A 49 -19.83 17.15 -3.95
CA ALA A 49 -21.05 17.86 -4.33
C ALA A 49 -20.85 19.36 -4.57
N GLU A 50 -19.77 19.95 -4.08
CA GLU A 50 -19.50 21.38 -4.25
C GLU A 50 -18.61 21.66 -5.48
N ARG A 51 -18.25 20.63 -6.27
CA ARG A 51 -17.40 20.81 -7.44
C ARG A 51 -18.14 21.59 -8.55
N PRO A 52 -17.43 22.40 -9.35
CA PRO A 52 -18.02 23.01 -10.54
C PRO A 52 -18.40 21.93 -11.55
N ALA A 53 -19.48 22.15 -12.31
CA ALA A 53 -19.99 21.19 -13.30
C ALA A 53 -18.96 20.85 -14.39
N ASP A 54 -18.04 21.77 -14.69
CA ASP A 54 -16.98 21.57 -15.67
C ASP A 54 -16.03 20.41 -15.31
N ALA A 55 -15.87 20.14 -14.01
CA ALA A 55 -15.03 19.05 -13.50
C ALA A 55 -15.57 17.66 -13.87
N GLU A 56 -16.87 17.52 -14.15
CA GLU A 56 -17.48 16.24 -14.59
C GLU A 56 -16.87 15.74 -15.90
N HIS A 57 -16.52 16.68 -16.78
CA HIS A 57 -16.10 16.40 -18.14
C HIS A 57 -14.62 16.01 -18.23
N ARG A 58 -13.84 16.22 -17.16
CA ARG A 58 -12.40 15.87 -17.05
C ARG A 58 -11.53 16.38 -18.20
N LYS A 59 -11.93 17.50 -18.81
CA LYS A 59 -11.29 18.07 -20.02
C LYS A 59 -9.98 18.81 -19.72
N GLU A 60 -9.81 19.31 -18.50
CA GLU A 60 -8.64 20.10 -18.10
C GLU A 60 -7.74 19.34 -17.11
N PRO A 61 -6.41 19.53 -17.19
CA PRO A 61 -5.48 19.01 -16.21
C PRO A 61 -5.76 19.65 -14.84
N GLY A 62 -6.22 18.84 -13.88
CA GLY A 62 -6.73 19.27 -12.58
C GLY A 62 -8.09 18.65 -12.23
N HIS A 63 -8.85 18.21 -13.23
CA HIS A 63 -10.13 17.50 -13.05
C HIS A 63 -10.00 15.98 -12.97
N TRP A 64 -8.77 15.46 -12.89
CA TRP A 64 -8.48 14.02 -12.89
C TRP A 64 -8.39 13.41 -11.48
N GLU A 65 -8.81 14.15 -10.45
CA GLU A 65 -8.78 13.66 -9.07
C GLU A 65 -9.60 12.37 -8.91
N ILE A 66 -9.10 11.46 -8.09
CA ILE A 66 -9.81 10.22 -7.76
C ILE A 66 -10.89 10.52 -6.73
N ASP A 67 -12.14 10.27 -7.11
CA ASP A 67 -13.29 10.37 -6.22
C ASP A 67 -13.11 9.40 -5.05
N THR A 68 -12.87 9.96 -3.87
CA THR A 68 -12.78 9.24 -2.60
C THR A 68 -13.85 9.80 -1.69
N VAL A 69 -14.87 8.97 -1.43
CA VAL A 69 -15.96 9.23 -0.47
C VAL A 69 -15.39 9.49 0.92
#